data_AF-A0A218QFS2-F1
#
_entry.id   AF-A0A218QFS2-F1
#
_cell.length_a   1.000
_cell.length_b   1.000
_cell.length_c   1.000
_cell.angle_alpha   90.00
_cell.angle_beta   90.00
_cell.angle_gamma   90.00
#
_symmetry.space_group_name_H-M   'P 1'
#
loop_
_entity.id
_entity.type
_entity.pdbx_description
1 polymer ?
#
loop_
_entity_poly.entity_id
_entity_poly.type
_entity_poly.pdbx_seq_one_letter_code
_entity_poly.pdbx_strand_id
1 'polypeptide(L)'
;MKQPSKRRRGVILTLKGWDKFQAAKTQVEFDENGGDSFSLEELSDRTRLALHTISRILARLEPVDKSSLQSAFAALAFQKQTRAIAYITPSSKLRSLH
;
A
#
# COMPACT_ATOMS: atom_id res chain seq x y z
N MET A 1 -31.49 7.79 2.67
CA MET A 1 -30.73 7.16 3.78
C MET A 1 -29.41 6.61 3.22
N LYS A 2 -28.27 7.23 3.54
CA LYS A 2 -26.94 6.79 3.09
C LYS A 2 -26.62 5.45 3.76
N GLN A 3 -26.45 4.40 2.96
CA GLN A 3 -26.10 3.07 3.45
C GLN A 3 -24.84 3.16 4.34
N PRO A 4 -24.83 2.58 5.55
CA PRO A 4 -23.62 2.55 6.35
C PRO A 4 -22.63 1.67 5.60
N SER A 5 -21.64 2.29 4.96
CA SER A 5 -20.55 1.55 4.31
C SER A 5 -19.91 0.70 5.40
N LYS A 6 -20.18 -0.60 5.37
CA LYS A 6 -19.47 -1.63 6.11
C LYS A 6 -18.00 -1.49 5.70
N ARG A 7 -17.23 -0.63 6.38
CA ARG A 7 -15.79 -0.43 6.18
C ARG A 7 -15.10 -1.69 6.69
N ARG A 8 -15.22 -2.77 5.93
CA ARG A 8 -14.70 -4.09 6.29
C ARG A 8 -13.21 -4.11 6.02
N ARG A 9 -12.47 -4.26 7.11
CA ARG A 9 -11.08 -4.73 7.20
C ARG A 9 -10.08 -3.81 6.52
N GLY A 10 -9.46 -2.93 7.30
CA GLY A 10 -8.18 -2.39 6.90
C GLY A 10 -7.24 -3.56 6.56
N VAL A 11 -6.48 -3.36 5.49
CA VAL A 11 -5.58 -4.35 4.92
C VAL A 11 -4.16 -3.99 5.37
N ILE A 12 -3.40 -5.01 5.78
CA ILE A 12 -1.99 -4.87 6.09
C ILE A 12 -1.21 -5.45 4.92
N LEU A 13 -0.12 -4.81 4.54
CA LEU A 13 0.81 -5.39 3.57
C LEU A 13 1.36 -6.70 4.12
N THR A 14 1.15 -7.76 3.35
CA THR A 14 1.90 -9.02 3.53
C THR A 14 3.39 -8.73 3.36
N LEU A 15 4.25 -9.60 3.89
CA LEU A 15 5.70 -9.43 3.72
C LEU A 15 6.11 -9.24 2.25
N LYS A 16 5.48 -9.99 1.33
CA LYS A 16 5.69 -9.83 -0.12
C LYS A 16 5.19 -8.50 -0.68
N GLY A 17 4.05 -7.99 -0.19
CA GLY A 17 3.55 -6.69 -0.59
C GLY A 17 4.44 -5.56 -0.07
N TRP A 18 4.93 -5.69 1.16
CA TRP A 18 5.83 -4.75 1.80
C TRP A 18 7.19 -4.69 1.10
N ASP A 19 7.78 -5.84 0.76
CA ASP A 19 9.00 -5.93 -0.02
C ASP A 19 8.88 -5.21 -1.37
N LYS A 20 7.77 -5.44 -2.09
CA LYS A 20 7.47 -4.72 -3.34
C LYS A 20 7.30 -3.21 -3.13
N PHE A 21 6.70 -2.81 -2.01
CA PHE A 21 6.54 -1.39 -1.69
C PHE A 21 7.88 -0.72 -1.40
N GLN A 22 8.75 -1.37 -0.62
CA GLN A 22 10.11 -0.88 -0.38
C GLN A 22 10.91 -0.83 -1.68
N ALA A 23 10.87 -1.87 -2.52
CA ALA A 23 11.57 -1.88 -3.79
C ALA A 23 11.10 -0.73 -4.71
N ALA A 24 9.78 -0.50 -4.80
CA ALA A 24 9.23 0.61 -5.57
C ALA A 24 9.67 1.97 -4.98
N LYS A 25 9.60 2.13 -3.65
CA LYS A 25 10.08 3.34 -2.96
C LYS A 25 11.56 3.59 -3.26
N THR A 26 12.44 2.61 -3.05
CA THR A 26 13.88 2.72 -3.31
C THR A 26 14.19 3.01 -4.78
N GLN A 27 13.43 2.41 -5.71
CA GLN A 27 13.61 2.70 -7.13
C GLN A 27 13.31 4.15 -7.46
N VAL A 28 12.23 4.71 -6.90
CA VAL A 28 11.84 6.11 -7.11
C VAL A 28 12.78 7.06 -6.36
N GLU A 29 13.26 6.68 -5.18
CA GLU A 29 14.30 7.41 -4.44
C GLU A 29 15.58 7.52 -5.28
N PHE A 30 15.97 6.43 -5.93
CA PHE A 30 17.13 6.41 -6.81
C PHE A 30 16.91 7.24 -8.08
N ASP A 31 15.73 7.12 -8.70
CA ASP A 31 15.40 7.77 -9.98
C ASP A 31 15.17 9.28 -9.84
N GLU A 32 14.43 9.71 -8.81
CA GLU A 32 14.04 11.11 -8.64
C GLU A 32 14.78 11.85 -7.53
N ASN A 33 15.22 11.15 -6.48
CA ASN A 33 15.90 11.76 -5.34
C ASN A 33 17.41 11.45 -5.32
N GLY A 34 17.98 10.97 -6.44
CA GLY A 34 19.40 10.66 -6.54
C GLY A 34 19.90 9.56 -5.59
N GLY A 35 18.98 8.78 -5.01
CA GLY A 35 19.26 7.75 -4.01
C GLY A 35 18.97 8.16 -2.57
N ASP A 36 18.57 9.41 -2.33
CA ASP A 36 18.20 9.87 -0.99
C ASP A 36 16.82 9.35 -0.57
N SER A 37 16.68 9.08 0.73
CA SER A 37 15.41 8.61 1.28
C SER A 37 14.34 9.70 1.24
N PHE A 38 13.14 9.39 0.74
CA PHE A 38 12.01 10.31 0.78
C PHE A 38 11.55 10.56 2.20
N SER A 39 11.26 11.83 2.48
CA SER A 39 10.62 12.24 3.72
C SER A 39 9.15 11.79 3.74
N LEU A 40 8.55 11.75 4.93
CA LEU A 40 7.11 11.50 5.05
C LEU A 40 6.29 12.51 4.25
N GLU A 41 6.75 13.76 4.17
CA GLU A 41 6.13 14.86 3.42
C GLU A 41 6.13 14.60 1.91
N GLU A 42 7.27 14.30 1.28
CA GLU A 42 7.30 13.89 -0.13
C GLU A 42 6.40 12.68 -0.41
N LEU A 43 6.45 11.65 0.46
CA LEU A 43 5.59 10.48 0.28
C LEU A 43 4.11 10.83 0.39
N SER A 44 3.76 11.72 1.32
CA SER A 44 2.39 12.24 1.51
C SER A 44 1.91 12.99 0.27
N ASP A 45 2.72 13.92 -0.25
CA ASP A 45 2.43 14.70 -1.44
C ASP A 45 2.25 13.81 -2.68
N ARG A 46 3.22 12.91 -2.91
CA ARG A 46 3.24 11.99 -4.05
C ARG A 46 2.07 11.03 -4.07
N THR A 47 1.77 10.43 -2.92
CA THR A 47 0.67 9.45 -2.79
C THR A 47 -0.70 10.11 -2.61
N ARG A 48 -0.73 11.43 -2.35
CA ARG A 48 -1.90 12.19 -1.91
C ARG A 48 -2.58 11.56 -0.69
N LEU A 49 -1.79 10.99 0.20
CA LEU A 49 -2.23 10.41 1.45
C LEU A 49 -1.70 11.24 2.60
N ALA A 50 -2.48 11.36 3.67
CA ALA A 50 -2.01 12.06 4.85
C ALA A 50 -0.77 11.39 5.47
N LEU A 51 0.13 12.21 6.03
CA LEU A 51 1.35 11.79 6.74
C LEU A 51 1.11 10.64 7.73
N HIS A 52 0.05 10.71 8.53
CA HIS A 52 -0.29 9.66 9.49
C HIS A 52 -0.59 8.32 8.80
N THR A 53 -1.20 8.33 7.61
CA THR A 53 -1.47 7.12 6.84
C THR A 53 -0.19 6.54 6.27
N ILE A 54 0.71 7.37 5.76
CA ILE A 54 2.04 6.94 5.27
C ILE A 54 2.86 6.32 6.41
N SER A 55 2.92 7.00 7.55
CA SER A 55 3.64 6.50 8.73
C SER A 55 3.13 5.12 9.16
N ARG A 56 1.80 4.91 9.19
CA ARG A 56 1.21 3.57 9.47
C ARG A 56 1.58 2.52 8.42
N ILE A 57 1.58 2.87 7.13
CA ILE A 57 1.98 1.96 6.05
C ILE A 57 3.44 1.57 6.22
N LEU A 58 4.31 2.54 6.47
CA LEU A 58 5.74 2.33 6.64
C LEU A 58 6.08 1.51 7.89
N ALA A 59 5.41 1.82 9.00
CA ALA A 59 5.60 1.10 10.25
C ALA A 59 4.95 -0.28 10.24
N ARG A 60 4.05 -0.56 9.28
CA ARG A 60 3.20 -1.77 9.21
C ARG A 60 2.44 -2.06 10.51
N LEU A 61 2.29 -1.06 11.38
CA LEU A 61 1.71 -1.20 12.71
C LEU A 61 0.21 -1.41 12.66
N GLU A 62 -0.45 -0.80 11.66
CA GLU A 62 -1.90 -0.75 11.62
C GLU A 62 -2.48 -1.07 10.23
N PRO A 63 -3.64 -1.74 10.20
CA PRO A 63 -4.38 -1.99 8.97
C PRO A 63 -4.86 -0.66 8.36
N VAL A 64 -4.51 -0.41 7.09
CA VAL A 64 -4.91 0.80 6.35
C VAL A 64 -6.01 0.50 5.34
N ASP A 65 -6.73 1.54 4.92
CA ASP A 65 -7.76 1.40 3.88
C ASP A 65 -7.17 0.85 2.58
N LYS A 66 -7.86 -0.12 1.98
CA LYS A 66 -7.46 -0.71 0.69
C LYS A 66 -7.33 0.34 -0.41
N SER A 67 -8.15 1.39 -0.36
CA SER A 67 -8.07 2.52 -1.29
C SER A 67 -6.76 3.28 -1.11
N SER A 68 -6.41 3.63 0.13
CA SER A 68 -5.15 4.32 0.43
C SER A 68 -3.95 3.48 0.03
N LEU A 69 -3.96 2.19 0.31
CA LEU A 69 -2.88 1.29 -0.07
C LEU A 69 -2.75 1.20 -1.60
N GLN A 70 -3.86 1.14 -2.34
CA GLN A 70 -3.83 1.21 -3.81
C GLN A 70 -3.27 2.54 -4.32
N SER A 71 -3.65 3.68 -3.73
CA SER A 71 -3.11 4.99 -4.10
C SER A 71 -1.61 5.08 -3.81
N ALA A 72 -1.16 4.61 -2.64
CA ALA A 72 0.25 4.57 -2.28
C ALA A 72 1.05 3.73 -3.28
N PHE A 73 0.53 2.54 -3.63
CA PHE A 73 1.14 1.69 -4.64
C PHE A 73 1.12 2.33 -6.02
N ALA A 74 0.02 2.95 -6.45
CA ALA A 74 -0.06 3.57 -7.77
C ALA A 74 0.90 4.76 -7.92
N ALA A 75 1.15 5.50 -6.84
CA ALA A 75 2.05 6.65 -6.84
C ALA A 75 3.55 6.28 -6.79
N LEU A 76 3.88 5.11 -6.24
CA LEU A 76 5.27 4.62 -6.14
C LEU A 76 5.60 3.58 -7.23
N ALA A 77 4.66 2.70 -7.56
CA ALA A 77 4.79 1.74 -8.65
C ALA A 77 4.48 2.45 -9.97
N PHE A 78 5.48 3.13 -10.51
CA PHE A 78 5.45 3.76 -11.82
C PHE A 78 5.29 2.68 -12.90
N GLN A 79 4.05 2.29 -13.22
CA GLN A 79 3.57 1.59 -14.44
C GLN A 79 4.35 0.37 -14.98
N LYS A 80 5.38 -0.14 -14.31
CA LYS A 80 6.17 -1.29 -14.75
C LYS A 80 5.53 -2.54 -14.16
N GLN A 81 4.54 -3.04 -14.90
CA GLN A 81 3.90 -4.34 -14.75
C GLN A 81 2.86 -4.48 -13.64
N THR A 82 1.70 -3.86 -13.85
CA THR A 82 0.44 -4.22 -13.17
C THR A 82 -0.04 -5.60 -13.64
N ARG A 83 0.60 -6.68 -13.18
CA ARG A 83 0.06 -8.04 -13.28
C ARG A 83 0.19 -8.72 -11.92
N ALA A 84 -0.91 -8.70 -11.17
CA ALA A 84 -1.13 -9.40 -9.91
C ALA A 84 -0.31 -8.90 -8.70
N ILE A 85 -0.73 -7.77 -8.13
CA ILE A 85 -0.55 -7.53 -6.70
C ILE A 85 -1.54 -8.42 -5.94
N ALA A 86 -1.07 -9.60 -5.53
CA ALA A 86 -1.84 -10.58 -4.78
C ALA A 86 -2.17 -10.04 -3.38
N TYR A 87 -3.31 -9.36 -3.27
CA TYR A 87 -3.89 -8.98 -1.99
C TYR A 87 -4.46 -10.24 -1.31
N ILE A 88 -4.01 -10.55 -0.09
CA ILE A 88 -4.66 -11.55 0.74
C ILE A 88 -5.81 -10.84 1.47
N THR A 89 -7.04 -11.09 1.05
CA THR A 89 -8.19 -10.85 1.92
C THR A 89 -8.15 -11.90 3.06
N PRO A 90 -8.30 -11.53 4.34
CA PRO A 90 -8.47 -12.51 5.41
C PRO A 90 -9.90 -13.08 5.34
N SER A 91 -10.23 -13.79 4.26
CA SER A 91 -11.48 -14.54 4.12
C SER A 91 -11.44 -15.54 2.97
N SER A 92 -10.34 -16.26 2.77
CA SER A 92 -10.37 -17.48 1.99
C SER A 92 -10.88 -18.58 2.92
N LYS A 93 -12.21 -18.66 3.06
CA LYS A 93 -12.86 -19.80 3.68
C LYS A 93 -12.37 -21.02 2.91
N LEU A 94 -11.63 -21.90 3.60
CA LEU A 94 -11.22 -23.21 3.11
C LEU A 94 -12.47 -23.90 2.56
N ARG A 95 -12.62 -23.88 1.23
CA ARG A 95 -13.59 -24.73 0.56
C ARG A 95 -12.94 -26.11 0.49
N SER A 96 -13.12 -26.84 1.58
CA SER A 96 -12.92 -28.29 1.62
C SER A 96 -13.73 -28.88 0.47
N LEU A 97 -13.04 -29.54 -0.45
CA LEU A 97 -13.67 -30.45 -1.40
C LEU A 97 -14.15 -31.67 -0.58
N HIS A 98 -15.44 -31.97 -0.65
CA HIS A 98 -15.97 -33.32 -0.47
C HIS A 98 -17.12 -33.47 -1.46
#